data_AF-A0A9E2JB66-F1
#
_entry.id   AF-A0A9E2JB66-F1
#
_cell.length_a   1.000
_cell.length_b   1.000
_cell.length_c   1.000
_cell.angle_alpha   90.00
_cell.angle_beta   90.00
_cell.angle_gamma   90.00
#
_symmetry.space_group_name_H-M   'P 1'
#
loop_
_entity.id
_entity.type
_entity.pdbx_description
1 polymer ?
#
loop_
_entity_poly.entity_id
_entity_poly.type
_entity_poly.pdbx_seq_one_letter_code
_entity_poly.pdbx_strand_id
1 'polypeptide(L)'
;MTSFSTDTKAIRKFGLIALIFFGLLAGLGWWRDRTLVTVFFGCLATLGLGFVLLPEPLRPVYSGWLTAAHFIGRMLTLLMLALTFYLVITPFALGKRLFSGRPLPMAPDPEADSYWVPRGEPLQPRERFIKRF
;
A
#
# COMPACT_ATOMS: atom_id res chain seq x y z
N MET A 1 6.59 -17.20 5.36
CA MET A 1 6.93 -17.18 6.81
C MET A 1 7.10 -15.73 7.25
N THR A 2 6.03 -15.07 7.70
CA THR A 2 6.10 -13.71 8.25
C THR A 2 6.46 -13.79 9.72
N SER A 3 7.76 -13.69 10.03
CA SER A 3 8.23 -13.59 11.41
C SER A 3 7.87 -12.20 11.94
N PHE A 4 6.63 -12.03 12.42
CA PHE A 4 6.27 -10.92 13.30
C PHE A 4 6.82 -11.28 14.67
N SER A 5 8.11 -11.08 14.87
CA SER A 5 8.69 -11.11 16.20
C SER A 5 7.95 -10.05 17.02
N THR A 6 7.07 -10.50 17.91
CA THR A 6 6.51 -9.75 19.05
C THR A 6 7.65 -9.42 20.01
N ASP A 7 8.63 -8.68 19.49
CA ASP A 7 9.77 -8.22 20.25
C ASP A 7 9.25 -7.18 21.25
N THR A 8 9.65 -7.36 22.51
CA THR A 8 9.23 -6.49 23.61
C THR A 8 9.68 -5.04 23.34
N LYS A 9 10.75 -4.84 22.55
CA LYS A 9 11.19 -3.51 22.07
C LYS A 9 10.19 -2.87 21.10
N ALA A 10 9.55 -3.64 20.23
CA ALA A 10 8.56 -3.12 19.27
C ALA A 10 7.29 -2.66 19.98
N ILE A 11 6.83 -3.44 20.98
CA ILE A 11 5.68 -3.09 21.83
C ILE A 11 5.95 -1.78 22.60
N ARG A 12 7.13 -1.64 23.19
CA ARG A 12 7.53 -0.40 23.89
C ARG A 12 7.60 0.80 22.96
N LYS A 13 8.15 0.65 21.74
CA LYS A 13 8.18 1.73 20.74
C LYS A 13 6.77 2.15 20.32
N PHE A 14 5.86 1.19 20.11
CA PHE A 14 4.47 1.49 19.81
C PHE A 14 3.79 2.25 20.95
N GLY A 15 3.96 1.79 22.20
CA GLY A 15 3.45 2.48 23.39
C GLY A 15 4.02 3.90 23.53
N LEU A 16 5.31 4.11 23.24
CA LEU A 16 5.94 5.44 23.26
C LEU A 16 5.37 6.36 22.18
N ILE A 17 5.20 5.88 20.95
CA ILE A 17 4.60 6.65 19.86
C ILE A 17 3.16 7.02 20.21
N ALA A 18 2.37 6.08 20.72
CA ALA A 18 1.00 6.31 21.15
C ALA A 18 0.95 7.34 22.29
N LEU A 19 1.83 7.23 23.29
CA LEU A 19 1.91 8.17 24.41
C LEU A 19 2.27 9.59 23.97
N ILE A 20 3.26 9.74 23.08
CA ILE A 20 3.65 11.05 22.55
C ILE A 20 2.52 11.63 21.70
N PHE A 21 1.92 10.83 20.82
CA PHE A 21 0.87 11.28 19.91
C PHE A 21 -0.41 11.68 20.66
N PHE A 22 -0.92 10.80 21.53
CA PHE A 22 -2.11 11.08 22.34
C PHE A 22 -1.85 12.12 23.43
N GLY A 23 -0.65 12.15 24.01
CA GLY A 23 -0.25 13.19 24.96
C GLY A 23 -0.21 14.59 24.33
N LEU A 24 0.32 14.70 23.10
CA LEU A 24 0.32 15.96 22.35
C LEU A 24 -1.11 16.41 22.01
N LEU A 25 -1.97 15.47 21.59
CA LEU A 25 -3.39 15.76 21.31
C LEU A 25 -4.17 16.17 22.56
N ALA A 26 -3.90 15.54 23.71
CA ALA A 26 -4.48 15.93 24.99
C ALA A 26 -4.02 17.34 25.42
N GLY A 27 -2.74 17.66 25.23
CA GLY A 27 -2.19 18.99 25.49
C GLY A 27 -2.81 20.06 24.57
N LEU A 28 -3.01 19.75 23.29
CA LEU A 28 -3.70 20.64 22.36
C LEU A 28 -5.19 20.82 22.73
N GLY A 29 -5.84 19.77 23.22
CA GLY A 29 -7.21 19.79 23.70
C GLY A 29 -7.39 20.67 24.93
N TRP A 30 -6.41 20.66 25.84
CA TRP A 30 -6.35 21.58 26.99
C TRP A 30 -6.29 23.03 26.51
N TRP A 31 -5.45 23.33 25.53
CA TRP A 31 -5.33 24.68 24.93
C TRP A 31 -6.61 25.19 24.24
N ARG A 32 -7.57 24.30 23.94
CA ARG A 32 -8.82 24.61 23.25
C ARG A 32 -10.06 24.58 24.15
N ASP A 33 -9.91 24.39 25.46
CA ASP A 33 -10.99 24.25 26.46
C ASP A 33 -12.05 23.19 26.12
N ARG A 34 -11.65 22.14 25.38
CA ARG A 34 -12.54 21.01 25.05
C ARG A 34 -12.31 19.89 26.07
N THR A 35 -12.95 20.00 27.22
CA THR A 35 -12.79 19.06 28.36
C THR A 35 -12.99 17.60 27.97
N LEU A 36 -13.97 17.29 27.12
CA LEU A 36 -14.20 15.94 26.60
C LEU A 36 -13.03 15.40 25.79
N VAL A 37 -12.41 16.24 24.95
CA VAL A 37 -11.27 15.88 24.11
C VAL A 37 -10.04 15.60 24.98
N THR A 38 -9.78 16.47 25.96
CA THR A 38 -8.65 16.32 26.89
C THR A 38 -8.77 15.07 27.76
N VAL A 39 -9.96 14.79 28.32
CA VAL A 39 -10.19 13.59 29.14
C VAL A 39 -10.08 12.32 28.31
N PHE A 40 -10.66 12.30 27.11
CA PHE A 40 -10.63 11.13 26.24
C PHE A 40 -9.21 10.82 25.75
N PHE A 41 -8.48 11.81 25.24
CA PHE A 41 -7.10 11.63 24.80
C PHE A 41 -6.12 11.43 25.96
N GLY A 42 -6.38 12.03 27.13
CA GLY A 42 -5.63 11.79 28.35
C GLY A 42 -5.76 10.35 28.85
N CYS A 43 -6.97 9.77 28.80
CA CYS A 43 -7.21 8.36 29.11
C CYS A 43 -6.50 7.41 28.12
N LEU A 44 -6.48 7.77 26.83
CA LEU A 44 -5.71 7.02 25.83
C LEU A 44 -4.19 7.14 26.05
N ALA A 45 -3.71 8.30 26.52
CA ALA A 45 -2.30 8.50 26.83
C ALA A 45 -1.87 7.67 28.05
N THR A 46 -2.70 7.56 29.09
CA THR A 46 -2.42 6.68 30.25
C THR A 46 -2.46 5.21 29.85
N LEU A 47 -3.35 4.82 28.94
CA LEU A 47 -3.34 3.49 28.33
C LEU A 47 -2.04 3.22 27.56
N GLY A 48 -1.56 4.20 26.78
CA GLY A 48 -0.24 4.15 26.12
C GLY A 48 0.92 4.01 27.10
N LEU A 49 0.84 4.66 28.27
CA LEU A 49 1.79 4.53 29.36
C LEU A 49 1.76 3.11 29.97
N GLY A 50 0.58 2.50 30.07
CA GLY A 50 0.40 1.09 30.44
C GLY A 50 1.09 0.12 29.47
N PHE A 51 1.02 0.38 28.16
CA PHE A 51 1.76 -0.40 27.14
C PHE A 51 3.29 -0.29 27.28
N VAL A 52 3.80 0.81 27.82
CA VAL A 52 5.25 1.00 28.07
C VAL A 52 5.70 0.29 29.35
N LEU A 53 4.92 0.39 30.43
CA LEU A 53 5.26 -0.16 31.75
C LEU A 53 5.01 -1.66 31.89
N LEU A 54 3.94 -2.19 31.28
CA LEU A 54 3.51 -3.59 31.44
C LEU A 54 3.35 -4.29 30.07
N PRO A 55 4.47 -4.61 29.38
CA PRO A 55 4.40 -5.18 28.03
C PRO A 55 3.89 -6.62 28.00
N GLU A 56 4.08 -7.42 29.06
CA GLU A 56 3.72 -8.85 29.10
C GLU A 56 2.21 -9.15 28.94
N PRO A 57 1.30 -8.59 29.76
CA PRO A 57 -0.13 -8.86 29.65
C PRO A 57 -0.79 -8.21 28.42
N LEU A 58 -0.14 -7.21 27.82
CA LEU A 58 -0.66 -6.44 26.69
C LEU A 58 -0.19 -6.96 25.32
N ARG A 59 0.68 -7.99 25.29
CA ARG A 59 1.08 -8.70 24.07
C ARG A 59 -0.08 -9.19 23.18
N PRO A 60 -1.12 -9.89 23.71
CA PRO A 60 -2.19 -10.40 22.85
C PRO A 60 -3.02 -9.27 22.23
N VAL A 61 -3.23 -8.17 22.95
CA VAL A 61 -3.95 -6.99 22.46
C VAL A 61 -3.17 -6.33 21.32
N TYR A 62 -1.85 -6.15 21.49
CA TYR A 62 -0.98 -5.60 20.46
C TYR A 62 -0.96 -6.48 19.19
N SER A 63 -0.93 -7.80 19.36
CA SER A 63 -0.98 -8.75 18.23
C SER A 63 -2.31 -8.69 17.47
N GLY A 64 -3.44 -8.61 18.20
CA GLY A 64 -4.76 -8.42 17.60
C GLY A 64 -4.86 -7.11 16.82
N TRP A 65 -4.36 -6.02 17.40
CA TRP A 65 -4.30 -4.71 16.74
C TRP A 65 -3.44 -4.72 15.48
N LEU A 66 -2.26 -5.35 15.53
CA LEU A 66 -1.38 -5.51 14.37
C LEU A 66 -2.04 -6.30 13.24
N THR A 67 -2.81 -7.34 13.58
CA THR A 67 -3.53 -8.16 12.60
C THR A 67 -4.61 -7.33 11.90
N ALA A 68 -5.37 -6.54 12.67
CA ALA A 68 -6.36 -5.61 12.11
C ALA A 68 -5.70 -4.55 11.21
N ALA A 69 -4.59 -3.95 11.65
CA ALA A 69 -3.84 -2.98 10.88
C ALA A 69 -3.32 -3.58 9.56
N HIS A 70 -2.83 -4.82 9.57
CA HIS A 70 -2.41 -5.53 8.36
C HIS A 70 -3.57 -5.79 7.40
N PHE A 71 -4.73 -6.21 7.93
CA PHE A 71 -5.92 -6.44 7.13
C PHE A 71 -6.39 -5.15 6.44
N ILE A 72 -6.45 -4.05 7.18
CA ILE A 72 -6.77 -2.72 6.65
C ILE A 72 -5.73 -2.30 5.61
N GLY A 73 -4.45 -2.48 5.89
CA GLY A 73 -3.37 -2.16 4.95
C GLY A 73 -3.50 -2.94 3.64
N ARG A 74 -3.83 -4.23 3.69
CA ARG A 74 -4.08 -5.06 2.51
C ARG A 74 -5.29 -4.55 1.72
N MET A 75 -6.38 -4.22 2.40
CA MET A 75 -7.57 -3.66 1.77
C MET A 75 -7.26 -2.32 1.09
N LEU A 76 -6.52 -1.44 1.75
CA LEU A 76 -6.12 -0.15 1.19
C LEU A 76 -5.24 -0.32 -0.06
N THR A 77 -4.26 -1.22 -0.04
CA THR A 77 -3.42 -1.48 -1.21
C THR A 77 -4.24 -2.01 -2.38
N LEU A 78 -5.17 -2.94 -2.13
CA LEU A 78 -6.07 -3.46 -3.17
C LEU A 78 -7.01 -2.38 -3.69
N LEU A 79 -7.55 -1.54 -2.81
CA LEU A 79 -8.41 -0.43 -3.15
C LEU A 79 -7.67 0.60 -4.02
N MET A 80 -6.45 0.99 -3.63
CA MET A 80 -5.62 1.93 -4.38
C MET A 80 -5.24 1.38 -5.76
N LEU A 81 -4.90 0.10 -5.83
CA LEU A 81 -4.63 -0.58 -7.10
C LEU A 81 -5.86 -0.57 -8.00
N ALA A 82 -7.02 -0.95 -7.48
CA ALA A 82 -8.29 -0.95 -8.22
C ALA A 82 -8.63 0.47 -8.68
N LEU A 83 -8.53 1.46 -7.79
CA LEU A 83 -8.81 2.86 -8.09
C LEU A 83 -7.90 3.38 -9.20
N THR A 84 -6.60 3.13 -9.11
CA THR A 84 -5.64 3.52 -10.15
C THR A 84 -5.97 2.85 -11.48
N PHE A 85 -6.28 1.56 -11.47
CA PHE A 85 -6.61 0.85 -12.68
C PHE A 85 -7.89 1.39 -13.36
N TYR A 86 -8.95 1.59 -12.59
CA TYR A 86 -10.25 2.01 -13.14
C TYR A 86 -10.38 3.51 -13.38
N LEU A 87 -9.74 4.37 -12.59
CA LEU A 87 -9.83 5.83 -12.75
C LEU A 87 -8.70 6.44 -13.57
N VAL A 88 -7.54 5.77 -13.68
CA VAL A 88 -6.40 6.32 -14.42
C VAL A 88 -6.14 5.48 -15.67
N ILE A 89 -5.80 4.20 -15.50
CA ILE A 89 -5.36 3.35 -16.62
C ILE A 89 -6.49 3.12 -17.63
N THR A 90 -7.69 2.77 -17.16
CA THR A 90 -8.84 2.45 -18.00
C THR A 90 -9.30 3.64 -18.86
N PRO A 91 -9.58 4.84 -18.30
CA PRO A 91 -9.98 5.99 -19.11
C PRO A 91 -8.84 6.47 -20.01
N PHE A 92 -7.58 6.34 -19.60
CA PHE A 92 -6.45 6.64 -20.47
C PHE A 92 -6.40 5.71 -21.69
N ALA A 93 -6.60 4.40 -21.48
CA ALA A 93 -6.66 3.42 -22.56
C ALA A 93 -7.87 3.64 -23.49
N LEU A 94 -9.03 3.97 -22.92
CA LEU A 94 -10.24 4.31 -23.69
C LEU A 94 -10.04 5.60 -24.50
N GLY A 95 -9.44 6.63 -23.90
CA GLY A 95 -9.08 7.87 -24.57
C GLY A 95 -8.14 7.59 -25.75
N LYS A 96 -7.06 6.82 -25.52
CA LYS A 96 -6.15 6.41 -26.60
C LYS A 96 -6.89 5.65 -27.72
N ARG A 97 -7.82 4.75 -27.36
CA ARG A 97 -8.61 4.00 -28.35
C ARG A 97 -9.50 4.92 -29.19
N LEU A 98 -10.04 5.99 -28.60
CA LEU A 98 -10.89 6.95 -29.30
C LEU A 98 -10.07 7.91 -30.19
N PHE A 99 -8.93 8.41 -29.71
CA PHE A 99 -8.14 9.43 -30.42
C PHE A 99 -7.05 8.87 -31.35
N SER A 100 -6.46 7.71 -31.05
CA SER A 100 -5.35 7.13 -31.80
C SER A 100 -5.69 5.82 -32.54
N GLY A 101 -6.96 5.39 -32.51
CA GLY A 101 -7.39 4.15 -33.13
C GLY A 101 -6.94 2.87 -32.39
N ARG A 102 -7.21 1.70 -32.98
CA ARG A 102 -6.81 0.40 -32.40
C ARG A 102 -5.32 0.13 -32.71
N PRO A 103 -4.45 -0.02 -31.70
CA PRO A 103 -3.01 -0.23 -31.92
C PRO A 103 -2.65 -1.61 -32.51
N LEU A 104 -3.58 -2.57 -32.45
CA LEU A 104 -3.44 -3.85 -33.15
C LEU A 104 -4.67 -4.09 -34.04
N PRO A 105 -4.49 -4.53 -35.29
CA PRO A 105 -5.58 -5.06 -36.10
C PRO A 105 -6.05 -6.37 -35.46
N MET A 106 -7.17 -6.31 -34.74
CA MET A 106 -7.81 -7.49 -34.12
C MET A 106 -8.84 -8.16 -35.03
N ALA A 107 -9.20 -7.52 -36.16
CA ALA A 107 -10.07 -8.11 -37.15
C ALA A 107 -9.21 -8.91 -38.14
N PRO A 108 -9.54 -10.18 -38.41
CA PRO A 108 -8.93 -10.89 -39.52
C PRO A 108 -9.29 -10.15 -40.82
N ASP A 109 -8.26 -9.74 -41.55
CA ASP A 109 -8.35 -9.19 -42.88
C ASP A 109 -8.61 -10.34 -43.88
N PRO A 110 -9.78 -10.37 -44.54
CA PRO A 110 -10.12 -11.42 -45.51
C PRO A 110 -9.31 -11.32 -46.81
N GLU A 111 -8.69 -10.17 -47.09
CA GLU A 111 -7.89 -9.94 -48.30
C GLU A 111 -6.39 -10.17 -48.06
N ALA A 112 -5.98 -10.44 -46.82
CA ALA A 112 -4.58 -10.70 -46.51
C ALA A 112 -4.18 -12.15 -46.84
N ASP A 113 -3.34 -12.31 -47.86
CA ASP A 113 -2.74 -13.61 -48.22
C ASP A 113 -1.90 -14.22 -47.08
N SER A 114 -1.34 -13.38 -46.20
CA SER A 114 -0.50 -13.80 -45.10
C SER A 114 -0.30 -12.69 -44.07
N TYR A 115 -0.45 -13.00 -42.78
CA TYR A 115 -0.10 -12.10 -41.66
C TYR A 115 1.40 -12.07 -41.35
N TRP A 116 2.20 -12.84 -42.09
CA TRP A 116 3.65 -12.87 -41.89
C TRP A 116 4.27 -11.58 -42.40
N VAL A 117 4.68 -10.71 -41.46
CA VAL A 117 5.48 -9.53 -41.79
C VAL A 117 6.91 -9.97 -42.11
N PRO A 118 7.39 -9.78 -43.35
CA PRO A 118 8.76 -10.14 -43.71
C PRO A 118 9.73 -9.27 -42.91
N ARG A 119 10.65 -9.92 -42.19
CA ARG A 119 11.71 -9.22 -41.47
C ARG A 119 12.87 -8.98 -42.42
N GLY A 120 13.30 -7.72 -42.56
CA GLY A 120 14.50 -7.35 -43.32
C GLY A 120 15.81 -7.68 -42.59
N GLU A 121 15.74 -8.04 -41.30
CA GLU A 121 16.91 -8.34 -40.48
C GLU A 121 17.00 -9.84 -40.15
N PRO A 122 18.21 -10.42 -40.15
CA PRO A 122 18.43 -11.80 -39.76
C PRO A 122 18.05 -12.00 -38.28
N LEU A 123 17.56 -13.20 -37.94
CA LEU A 123 16.97 -13.53 -36.63
C LEU A 123 17.86 -13.14 -35.43
N GLN A 124 19.18 -13.09 -35.61
CA GLN A 124 20.17 -12.72 -34.59
C GLN A 124 21.38 -12.00 -35.24
N PRO A 125 21.37 -10.66 -35.33
CA PRO A 125 22.59 -9.92 -35.67
C PRO A 125 23.64 -10.19 -34.58
N ARG A 126 24.81 -10.70 -34.96
CA ARG A 126 25.88 -11.06 -34.00
C ARG A 126 26.29 -9.88 -33.09
N GLU A 127 26.09 -8.66 -33.58
CA GLU A 127 26.40 -7.39 -32.89
C GLU A 127 25.48 -7.10 -31.70
N ARG A 128 24.25 -7.64 -31.69
CA ARG A 128 23.24 -7.34 -30.65
C ARG A 128 23.32 -8.26 -29.42
N PHE A 129 24.13 -9.31 -29.50
CA PHE A 129 24.29 -10.31 -28.43
C PHE A 129 25.77 -10.42 -28.01
N ILE A 130 26.21 -9.51 -27.13
CA ILE A 130 27.59 -9.41 -26.64
C ILE A 130 28.04 -10.66 -25.85
N LYS A 131 27.11 -11.50 -25.39
CA LYS A 131 27.41 -12.79 -24.75
C LYS A 131 26.62 -13.92 -25.39
N ARG A 132 27.35 -14.79 -26.09
CA ARG A 132 26.90 -16.14 -26.43
C ARG A 132 27.93 -17.12 -25.88
N PHE A 133 27.52 -17.79 -24.80
CA PHE A 133 28.24 -18.82 -24.01
C PHE A 133 29.66 -18.47 -23.61
#